data_AF-A0A1F3G3W0-F1
#
_entry.id   AF-A0A1F3G3W0-F1
#
_cell.length_a   1.000
_cell.length_b   1.000
_cell.length_c   1.000
_cell.angle_alpha   90.00
_cell.angle_beta   90.00
_cell.angle_gamma   90.00
#
_symmetry.space_group_name_H-M   'P 1'
#
loop_
_entity.id
_entity.type
_entity.pdbx_description
1 polymer ?
#
loop_
_entity_poly.entity_id
_entity_poly.type
_entity_poly.pdbx_seq_one_letter_code
_entity_poly.pdbx_strand_id
1 'polypeptide(L)'
;MPNRSFSSSPNIVNNAVSYYLKGIKEYELLVIGKHLVGLGGIPENTHKIAKTIYAGNIDELKKDIYPFSNLLPYLDGIMTSHIIVNQIENKIPITFSKITLDSIKKIGKFNSNINTIFITDDLSDMSGVLNYKKDNRLSFSKLAIEAFDAGHDILLFSGIEFTKDKKKCKSINKEFYIDSLYVVKKNLVEHIKKNGENKRRYIEALTKILIKKEIFFSKILNDSSIIKKNGNYFNRNIPSGIDFNESKIEEGYTIKNIIKETLRKTSIIVNNKFEYRINQLSDSKILFVVDESLYKYIVGYNLGRNNIYDTIIKHKNSYKNAEVFDSFVKKTIKKIKENDIIFFDITNQKAIDELNFVKAFLNDNSLVNKKIILLHGGNPRILPKECFNNFTVISTMCNTDLALDHLSKIIFGIEKPNDIGNLAIDIDEHHKAEDVAYVKPVVGIPNFQSKSKSEQNEEIISLERKVLIVFYLFVIYVLMLCFVLIYIYKHYCKKQKIIILFIFNIIVAFLTGMWFFDLLILKTIKNIIIIIIIIIFGCYFMYLMKDEHNDKEYKEVLGDIKLVKLCKKIKILFRKRNWEKSIVGIIIIALIIFLIFYNFNLKLEYIKMLINLLLQ
;
A
#
# COMPACT_ATOMS: atom_id res chain seq x y z
N MET A 1 -18.36 -7.79 -4.43
CA MET A 1 -17.93 -7.18 -5.73
C MET A 1 -17.62 -8.26 -6.77
N PRO A 2 -18.64 -8.80 -7.46
CA PRO A 2 -18.52 -10.08 -8.17
C PRO A 2 -17.69 -10.06 -9.47
N ASN A 3 -17.35 -8.90 -10.04
CA ASN A 3 -16.53 -8.78 -11.26
C ASN A 3 -15.06 -8.40 -11.04
N ARG A 4 -14.63 -8.27 -9.77
CA ARG A 4 -13.24 -7.87 -9.40
C ARG A 4 -12.51 -8.92 -8.58
N SER A 5 -13.16 -10.03 -8.27
CA SER A 5 -12.54 -11.21 -7.66
C SER A 5 -12.31 -12.26 -8.74
N PHE A 6 -11.25 -13.05 -8.59
CA PHE A 6 -10.99 -14.21 -9.45
C PHE A 6 -11.94 -15.38 -9.15
N SER A 7 -12.39 -15.51 -7.89
CA SER A 7 -13.26 -16.61 -7.45
C SER A 7 -13.96 -16.30 -6.13
N SER A 8 -14.96 -17.11 -5.79
CA SER A 8 -15.51 -17.29 -4.43
C SER A 8 -14.66 -18.25 -3.58
N SER A 9 -13.84 -19.12 -4.19
CA SER A 9 -12.90 -19.99 -3.50
C SER A 9 -11.57 -19.26 -3.19
N PRO A 10 -11.13 -19.22 -1.92
CA PRO A 10 -9.81 -18.69 -1.57
C PRO A 10 -8.65 -19.42 -2.27
N ASN A 11 -8.79 -20.72 -2.54
CA ASN A 11 -7.76 -21.52 -3.21
C ASN A 11 -7.61 -21.13 -4.69
N ILE A 12 -8.74 -20.98 -5.40
CA ILE A 12 -8.74 -20.51 -6.79
C ILE A 12 -8.19 -19.08 -6.86
N VAL A 13 -8.61 -18.19 -5.95
CA VAL A 13 -8.06 -16.82 -5.85
C VAL A 13 -6.55 -16.87 -5.65
N ASN A 14 -6.05 -17.65 -4.68
CA ASN A 14 -4.62 -17.79 -4.42
C ASN A 14 -3.84 -18.22 -5.68
N ASN A 15 -4.33 -19.23 -6.38
CA ASN A 15 -3.65 -19.77 -7.55
C ASN A 15 -3.71 -18.82 -8.74
N ALA A 16 -4.88 -18.24 -9.05
CA ALA A 16 -5.02 -17.25 -10.12
C ALA A 16 -4.17 -16.00 -9.86
N VAL A 17 -4.18 -15.47 -8.64
CA VAL A 17 -3.35 -14.34 -8.26
C VAL A 17 -1.86 -14.69 -8.35
N SER A 18 -1.45 -15.93 -8.10
CA SER A 18 -0.04 -16.33 -8.26
C SER A 18 0.49 -16.17 -9.70
N TYR A 19 -0.33 -16.48 -10.72
CA TYR A 19 0.00 -16.22 -12.13
C TYR A 19 0.08 -14.72 -12.41
N TYR A 20 -0.88 -13.96 -11.88
CA TYR A 20 -0.92 -12.51 -12.03
C TYR A 20 0.32 -11.85 -11.40
N LEU A 21 0.71 -12.30 -10.21
CA LEU A 21 1.92 -11.85 -9.51
C LEU A 21 3.17 -12.20 -10.30
N LYS A 22 3.27 -13.42 -10.85
CA LYS A 22 4.41 -13.81 -11.68
C LYS A 22 4.62 -12.82 -12.83
N GLY A 23 3.58 -12.57 -13.62
CA GLY A 23 3.66 -11.63 -14.75
C GLY A 23 4.03 -10.22 -14.31
N ILE A 24 3.44 -9.69 -13.22
CA ILE A 24 3.81 -8.36 -12.73
C ILE A 24 5.26 -8.31 -12.24
N LYS A 25 5.73 -9.38 -11.58
CA LYS A 25 7.07 -9.46 -11.02
C LYS A 25 8.15 -9.67 -12.08
N GLU A 26 7.83 -10.23 -13.23
CA GLU A 26 8.73 -10.26 -14.41
C GLU A 26 9.08 -8.83 -14.89
N TYR A 27 8.18 -7.87 -14.71
CA TYR A 27 8.43 -6.43 -14.97
C TYR A 27 8.83 -5.64 -13.73
N GLU A 28 9.17 -6.34 -12.64
CA GLU A 28 9.70 -5.78 -11.39
C GLU A 28 8.83 -4.71 -10.72
N LEU A 29 7.54 -4.69 -11.02
CA LEU A 29 6.62 -3.74 -10.42
C LEU A 29 6.29 -4.11 -8.96
N LEU A 30 6.02 -3.08 -8.16
CA LEU A 30 5.55 -3.25 -6.80
C LEU A 30 4.09 -3.74 -6.81
N VAL A 31 3.75 -4.68 -5.94
CA VAL A 31 2.40 -5.25 -5.88
C VAL A 31 1.76 -5.03 -4.51
N ILE A 32 0.51 -4.55 -4.53
CA ILE A 32 -0.31 -4.36 -3.35
C ILE A 32 -1.48 -5.33 -3.39
N GLY A 33 -1.56 -6.23 -2.40
CA GLY A 33 -2.73 -7.09 -2.20
C GLY A 33 -3.90 -6.25 -1.71
N LYS A 34 -5.08 -6.36 -2.33
CA LYS A 34 -6.26 -5.58 -1.94
C LYS A 34 -7.59 -6.31 -2.15
N HIS A 35 -8.64 -6.03 -1.37
CA HIS A 35 -8.67 -5.18 -0.16
C HIS A 35 -8.82 -6.10 1.05
N LEU A 36 -7.91 -6.01 2.01
CA LEU A 36 -7.93 -6.81 3.24
C LEU A 36 -9.15 -6.43 4.10
N VAL A 37 -9.91 -7.36 4.68
CA VAL A 37 -9.71 -8.83 4.79
C VAL A 37 -10.20 -9.65 3.59
N GLY A 38 -10.84 -9.01 2.61
CA GLY A 38 -11.51 -9.63 1.48
C GLY A 38 -12.90 -9.01 1.31
N LEU A 39 -13.27 -8.60 0.09
CA LEU A 39 -14.61 -8.04 -0.20
C LEU A 39 -15.60 -9.10 -0.74
N GLY A 40 -15.21 -10.39 -0.71
CA GLY A 40 -15.93 -11.49 -1.33
C GLY A 40 -17.33 -11.70 -0.75
N GLY A 41 -17.47 -11.63 0.57
CA GLY A 41 -18.75 -11.76 1.28
C GLY A 41 -19.60 -10.48 1.37
N ILE A 42 -19.22 -9.41 0.68
CA ILE A 42 -19.98 -8.14 0.70
C ILE A 42 -20.79 -8.02 -0.60
N PRO A 43 -22.13 -8.14 -0.54
CA PRO A 43 -22.99 -8.15 -1.72
C PRO A 43 -23.00 -6.80 -2.45
N GLU A 44 -22.73 -5.71 -1.74
CA GLU A 44 -22.90 -4.35 -2.23
C GLU A 44 -21.56 -3.63 -2.53
N ASN A 45 -21.61 -2.54 -3.29
CA ASN A 45 -20.43 -1.74 -3.60
C ASN A 45 -20.06 -0.81 -2.43
N THR A 46 -18.94 -1.09 -1.75
CA THR A 46 -18.41 -0.32 -0.60
C THR A 46 -18.27 1.19 -0.84
N HIS A 47 -18.17 1.66 -2.08
CA HIS A 47 -18.12 3.09 -2.41
C HIS A 47 -19.43 3.82 -2.11
N LYS A 48 -20.56 3.10 -2.09
CA LYS A 48 -21.92 3.66 -1.94
C LYS A 48 -22.62 3.24 -0.64
N ILE A 49 -22.07 2.27 0.09
CA ILE A 49 -22.66 1.78 1.34
C ILE A 49 -22.19 2.64 2.50
N ALA A 50 -23.14 3.01 3.36
CA ALA A 50 -22.82 3.83 4.52
C ALA A 50 -21.96 3.10 5.57
N LYS A 51 -22.24 1.82 5.83
CA LYS A 51 -21.47 0.96 6.74
C LYS A 51 -21.35 -0.42 6.13
N THR A 52 -20.12 -0.85 5.88
CA THR A 52 -19.85 -2.19 5.40
C THR A 52 -19.40 -3.04 6.58
N ILE A 53 -20.19 -4.06 6.94
CA ILE A 53 -19.92 -4.96 8.06
C ILE A 53 -19.52 -6.32 7.50
N TYR A 54 -18.45 -6.91 8.03
CA TYR A 54 -18.05 -8.27 7.72
C TYR A 54 -19.09 -9.25 8.28
N ALA A 55 -19.76 -9.99 7.39
CA ALA A 55 -20.85 -10.89 7.75
C ALA A 55 -20.36 -12.25 8.28
N GLY A 56 -19.15 -12.67 7.91
CA GLY A 56 -18.65 -14.01 8.20
C GLY A 56 -18.19 -14.20 9.64
N ASN A 57 -18.07 -15.45 10.08
CA ASN A 57 -17.48 -15.79 11.38
C ASN A 57 -15.95 -15.73 11.35
N ILE A 58 -15.29 -16.03 12.47
CA ILE A 58 -13.82 -15.94 12.59
C ILE A 58 -13.08 -16.94 11.68
N ASP A 59 -13.68 -18.09 11.37
CA ASP A 59 -13.06 -19.10 10.51
C ASP A 59 -13.22 -18.74 9.03
N GLU A 60 -14.33 -18.14 8.64
CA GLU A 60 -14.51 -17.51 7.34
C GLU A 60 -13.54 -16.34 7.16
N LEU A 61 -13.33 -15.54 8.21
CA LEU A 61 -12.34 -14.45 8.20
C LEU A 61 -10.94 -14.97 7.91
N LYS A 62 -10.55 -16.10 8.51
CA LYS A 62 -9.26 -16.75 8.23
C LYS A 62 -9.16 -17.24 6.78
N LYS A 63 -10.25 -17.79 6.23
CA LYS A 63 -10.32 -18.22 4.83
C LYS A 63 -10.16 -17.04 3.86
N ASP A 64 -10.80 -15.89 4.15
CA ASP A 64 -10.67 -14.69 3.31
C ASP A 64 -9.26 -14.06 3.40
N ILE A 65 -8.61 -14.17 4.56
CA ILE A 65 -7.24 -13.71 4.80
C ILE A 65 -6.18 -14.65 4.18
N TYR A 66 -6.53 -15.91 3.88
CA TYR A 66 -5.59 -16.92 3.41
C TYR A 66 -4.78 -16.50 2.16
N PRO A 67 -5.39 -15.98 1.07
CA PRO A 67 -4.63 -15.57 -0.12
C PRO A 67 -3.59 -14.49 0.18
N PHE A 68 -3.92 -13.53 1.06
CA PHE A 68 -2.97 -12.49 1.49
C PHE A 68 -1.80 -13.08 2.27
N SER A 69 -2.07 -14.08 3.11
CA SER A 69 -1.07 -14.70 3.98
C SER A 69 -0.12 -15.59 3.19
N ASN A 70 -0.67 -16.41 2.29
CA ASN A 70 0.10 -17.34 1.48
C ASN A 70 0.94 -16.62 0.42
N LEU A 71 0.43 -15.51 -0.14
CA LEU A 71 1.12 -14.73 -1.15
C LEU A 71 1.98 -13.60 -0.57
N LEU A 72 1.98 -13.39 0.76
CA LEU A 72 2.72 -12.33 1.45
C LEU A 72 4.18 -12.18 1.01
N PRO A 73 4.96 -13.26 0.77
CA PRO A 73 6.35 -13.14 0.31
C PRO A 73 6.50 -12.39 -1.03
N TYR A 74 5.44 -12.38 -1.84
CA TYR A 74 5.40 -11.78 -3.17
C TYR A 74 4.69 -10.42 -3.20
N LEU A 75 4.11 -9.99 -2.08
CA LEU A 75 3.44 -8.70 -1.94
C LEU A 75 4.41 -7.67 -1.33
N ASP A 76 4.41 -6.46 -1.88
CA ASP A 76 5.15 -5.32 -1.32
C ASP A 76 4.36 -4.58 -0.26
N GLY A 77 3.04 -4.69 -0.34
CA GLY A 77 2.14 -4.12 0.64
C GLY A 77 0.74 -4.72 0.57
N ILE A 78 -0.08 -4.31 1.53
CA ILE A 78 -1.47 -4.73 1.66
C ILE A 78 -2.33 -3.48 1.88
N MET A 79 -3.39 -3.37 1.11
CA MET A 79 -4.40 -2.33 1.25
C MET A 79 -5.54 -2.81 2.14
N THR A 80 -5.84 -2.08 3.21
CA THR A 80 -7.00 -2.34 4.07
C THR A 80 -8.27 -1.72 3.48
N SER A 81 -9.41 -2.34 3.74
CA SER A 81 -10.73 -1.78 3.41
C SER A 81 -11.35 -1.05 4.60
N HIS A 82 -12.38 -0.23 4.34
CA HIS A 82 -13.18 0.44 5.37
C HIS A 82 -14.32 -0.44 5.92
N ILE A 83 -14.04 -1.73 6.13
CA ILE A 83 -14.98 -2.71 6.68
C ILE A 83 -14.92 -2.72 8.20
N ILE A 84 -16.06 -2.90 8.86
CA ILE A 84 -16.18 -3.17 10.29
C ILE A 84 -16.16 -4.69 10.52
N VAL A 85 -15.29 -5.17 11.41
CA VAL A 85 -15.18 -6.60 11.78
C VAL A 85 -15.63 -6.76 13.23
N ASN A 86 -16.95 -6.85 13.43
CA ASN A 86 -17.58 -6.90 14.76
C ASN A 86 -17.10 -8.09 15.62
N GLN A 87 -16.56 -9.14 14.99
CA GLN A 87 -15.96 -10.31 15.64
C GLN A 87 -14.69 -9.94 16.43
N ILE A 88 -14.08 -8.78 16.14
CA ILE A 88 -12.87 -8.27 16.83
C ILE A 88 -13.20 -6.99 17.59
N GLU A 89 -13.74 -5.97 16.89
CA GLU A 89 -14.13 -4.71 17.51
C GLU A 89 -15.39 -4.16 16.83
N ASN A 90 -16.36 -3.76 17.64
CA ASN A 90 -17.65 -3.28 17.15
C ASN A 90 -17.54 -1.85 16.61
N LYS A 91 -18.21 -1.61 15.46
CA LYS A 91 -18.49 -0.28 14.88
C LYS A 91 -17.28 0.51 14.34
N ILE A 92 -16.04 0.07 14.54
CA ILE A 92 -14.84 0.76 14.02
C ILE A 92 -14.33 0.03 12.78
N PRO A 93 -14.17 0.72 11.63
CA PRO A 93 -13.56 0.12 10.45
C PRO A 93 -12.10 -0.28 10.69
N ILE A 94 -11.63 -1.34 10.02
CA ILE A 94 -10.23 -1.83 10.09
C ILE A 94 -9.24 -0.69 9.88
N THR A 95 -9.53 0.23 8.95
CA THR A 95 -8.68 1.37 8.63
C THR A 95 -8.39 2.27 9.82
N PHE A 96 -9.32 2.39 10.78
CA PHE A 96 -9.22 3.32 11.92
C PHE A 96 -9.01 2.61 13.26
N SER A 97 -8.98 1.26 13.28
CA SER A 97 -8.83 0.46 14.50
C SER A 97 -7.46 -0.20 14.56
N LYS A 98 -6.64 0.22 15.53
CA LYS A 98 -5.38 -0.47 15.86
C LYS A 98 -5.63 -1.91 16.30
N ILE A 99 -6.63 -2.13 17.16
CA ILE A 99 -6.96 -3.44 17.72
C ILE A 99 -7.35 -4.42 16.61
N THR A 100 -8.22 -3.98 15.70
CA THR A 100 -8.67 -4.79 14.57
C THR A 100 -7.53 -5.06 13.59
N LEU A 101 -6.75 -4.03 13.22
CA LEU A 101 -5.62 -4.20 12.31
C LEU A 101 -4.55 -5.14 12.89
N ASP A 102 -4.18 -4.99 14.17
CA ASP A 102 -3.19 -5.85 14.82
C ASP A 102 -3.68 -7.29 14.96
N SER A 103 -4.97 -7.48 15.25
CA SER A 103 -5.59 -8.81 15.28
C SER A 103 -5.58 -9.48 13.90
N ILE A 104 -5.92 -8.75 12.85
CA ILE A 104 -5.85 -9.25 11.47
C ILE A 104 -4.41 -9.55 11.06
N LYS A 105 -3.44 -8.69 11.39
CA LYS A 105 -2.01 -8.92 11.17
C LYS A 105 -1.52 -10.19 11.86
N LYS A 106 -2.03 -10.48 13.06
CA LYS A 106 -1.73 -11.72 13.79
C LYS A 106 -2.35 -12.93 13.12
N ILE A 107 -3.63 -12.86 12.73
CA ILE A 107 -4.33 -13.95 12.03
C ILE A 107 -3.63 -14.29 10.71
N GLY A 108 -3.31 -13.28 9.90
CA GLY A 108 -2.64 -13.46 8.61
C GLY A 108 -1.12 -13.64 8.69
N LYS A 109 -0.54 -13.66 9.90
CA LYS A 109 0.91 -13.75 10.14
C LYS A 109 1.72 -12.69 9.37
N PHE A 110 1.15 -11.52 9.11
CA PHE A 110 1.79 -10.46 8.32
C PHE A 110 3.04 -9.89 9.00
N ASN A 111 3.14 -10.02 10.33
CA ASN A 111 4.32 -9.62 11.09
C ASN A 111 5.57 -10.46 10.77
N SER A 112 5.44 -11.59 10.06
CA SER A 112 6.58 -12.41 9.60
C SER A 112 7.45 -11.68 8.56
N ASN A 113 6.88 -10.70 7.86
CA ASN A 113 7.58 -9.83 6.93
C ASN A 113 7.50 -8.37 7.42
N ILE A 114 8.54 -7.93 8.14
CA ILE A 114 8.58 -6.60 8.75
C ILE A 114 8.54 -5.46 7.73
N ASN A 115 8.86 -5.74 6.46
CA ASN A 115 8.90 -4.76 5.38
C ASN A 115 7.59 -4.63 4.59
N THR A 116 6.53 -5.35 4.97
CA THR A 116 5.21 -5.18 4.34
C THR A 116 4.65 -3.79 4.65
N ILE A 117 4.33 -3.05 3.59
CA ILE A 117 3.67 -1.74 3.67
C ILE A 117 2.17 -1.94 3.86
N PHE A 118 1.59 -1.31 4.89
CA PHE A 118 0.14 -1.21 5.00
C PHE A 118 -0.34 0.11 4.43
N ILE A 119 -1.26 0.07 3.47
CA ILE A 119 -1.87 1.25 2.85
C ILE A 119 -3.37 1.26 3.14
N THR A 120 -3.95 2.45 3.34
CA THR A 120 -5.42 2.57 3.44
C THR A 120 -6.05 2.48 2.06
N ASP A 121 -7.31 2.06 1.97
CA ASP A 121 -8.18 2.47 0.85
C ASP A 121 -8.45 4.00 0.92
N ASP A 122 -9.15 4.56 -0.06
CA ASP A 122 -9.30 6.02 -0.19
C ASP A 122 -10.03 6.67 1.00
N LEU A 123 -9.32 7.56 1.70
CA LEU A 123 -9.82 8.32 2.84
C LEU A 123 -10.63 9.57 2.46
N SER A 124 -10.75 9.89 1.16
CA SER A 124 -11.32 11.15 0.69
C SER A 124 -12.78 11.07 0.21
N ASP A 125 -13.13 10.11 -0.64
CA ASP A 125 -14.42 10.07 -1.35
C ASP A 125 -15.04 8.66 -1.33
N MET A 126 -15.03 8.03 -0.14
CA MET A 126 -15.66 6.74 0.11
C MET A 126 -16.76 6.85 1.17
N SER A 127 -17.95 6.34 0.85
CA SER A 127 -19.13 6.43 1.75
C SER A 127 -18.85 5.86 3.14
N GLY A 128 -18.13 4.75 3.27
CA GLY A 128 -17.76 4.19 4.57
C GLY A 128 -16.93 5.14 5.44
N VAL A 129 -16.02 5.90 4.83
CA VAL A 129 -15.18 6.90 5.51
C VAL A 129 -16.00 8.14 5.88
N LEU A 130 -16.79 8.67 4.94
CA LEU A 130 -17.59 9.86 5.17
C LEU A 130 -18.65 9.64 6.25
N ASN A 131 -19.24 8.45 6.32
CA ASN A 131 -20.20 8.11 7.38
C ASN A 131 -19.50 7.90 8.72
N TYR A 132 -18.37 7.18 8.79
CA TYR A 132 -17.60 7.07 10.03
C TYR A 132 -17.17 8.45 10.55
N LYS A 133 -16.73 9.33 9.65
CA LYS A 133 -16.40 10.74 9.95
C LYS A 133 -17.60 11.48 10.53
N LYS A 134 -18.78 11.37 9.90
CA LYS A 134 -20.01 12.05 10.33
C LYS A 134 -20.49 11.55 11.69
N ASP A 135 -20.58 10.23 11.86
CA ASP A 135 -21.05 9.58 13.09
C ASP A 135 -20.19 9.96 14.29
N ASN A 136 -18.87 10.08 14.10
CA ASN A 136 -17.92 10.42 15.14
C ASN A 136 -17.53 11.90 15.17
N ARG A 137 -18.16 12.75 14.33
CA ARG A 137 -17.90 14.20 14.20
C ARG A 137 -16.42 14.54 14.00
N LEU A 138 -15.74 13.75 13.16
CA LEU A 138 -14.30 13.88 12.90
C LEU A 138 -14.01 14.84 11.75
N SER A 139 -12.81 15.41 11.75
CA SER A 139 -12.23 16.06 10.58
C SER A 139 -11.44 15.05 9.74
N PHE A 140 -11.15 15.38 8.47
CA PHE A 140 -10.25 14.56 7.65
C PHE A 140 -8.84 14.44 8.26
N SER A 141 -8.37 15.47 8.96
CA SER A 141 -7.10 15.39 9.70
C SER A 141 -7.15 14.32 10.79
N LYS A 142 -8.29 14.23 11.51
CA LYS A 142 -8.45 13.24 12.57
C LYS A 142 -8.58 11.82 12.01
N LEU A 143 -9.25 11.64 10.87
CA LEU A 143 -9.26 10.36 10.14
C LEU A 143 -7.84 9.91 9.75
N ALA A 144 -7.04 10.82 9.18
CA ALA A 144 -5.66 10.53 8.78
C ALA A 144 -4.80 10.13 10.00
N ILE A 145 -4.98 10.83 11.12
CA ILE A 145 -4.30 10.51 12.38
C ILE A 145 -4.74 9.15 12.90
N GLU A 146 -6.04 8.84 12.94
CA GLU A 146 -6.54 7.52 13.38
C GLU A 146 -6.01 6.39 12.50
N ALA A 147 -5.97 6.58 11.18
CA ALA A 147 -5.41 5.58 10.27
C ALA A 147 -3.89 5.38 10.46
N PHE A 148 -3.14 6.46 10.69
CA PHE A 148 -1.72 6.40 11.03
C PHE A 148 -1.49 5.67 12.36
N ASP A 149 -2.24 6.04 13.40
CA ASP A 149 -2.17 5.46 14.75
C ASP A 149 -2.61 3.98 14.76
N ALA A 150 -3.56 3.60 13.89
CA ALA A 150 -3.96 2.21 13.67
C ALA A 150 -2.81 1.36 13.11
N GLY A 151 -1.83 1.98 12.42
CA GLY A 151 -0.64 1.30 11.92
C GLY A 151 -0.55 1.19 10.40
N HIS A 152 -1.15 2.14 9.65
CA HIS A 152 -0.95 2.27 8.21
C HIS A 152 0.31 3.09 7.91
N ASP A 153 1.09 2.64 6.94
CA ASP A 153 2.33 3.27 6.49
C ASP A 153 2.08 4.33 5.39
N ILE A 154 1.09 4.09 4.53
CA ILE A 154 0.64 5.03 3.49
C ILE A 154 -0.85 5.34 3.69
N LEU A 155 -1.17 6.63 3.68
CA LEU A 155 -2.55 7.14 3.74
C LEU A 155 -2.96 7.60 2.35
N LEU A 156 -3.99 6.96 1.77
CA LEU A 156 -4.44 7.22 0.41
C LEU A 156 -5.55 8.28 0.38
N PHE A 157 -5.36 9.32 -0.42
CA PHE A 157 -6.37 10.33 -0.77
C PHE A 157 -6.37 10.48 -2.29
N SER A 158 -7.36 9.89 -2.98
CA SER A 158 -7.40 9.82 -4.45
C SER A 158 -8.56 10.60 -5.07
N GLY A 159 -9.67 10.78 -4.35
CA GLY A 159 -10.85 11.54 -4.74
C GLY A 159 -10.71 13.07 -4.64
N ILE A 160 -9.51 13.61 -4.80
CA ILE A 160 -9.22 15.05 -4.58
C ILE A 160 -9.92 15.91 -5.65
N GLU A 161 -10.65 16.93 -5.20
CA GLU A 161 -11.17 17.99 -6.08
C GLU A 161 -10.29 19.24 -6.04
N PHE A 162 -9.95 19.76 -7.21
CA PHE A 162 -9.08 20.95 -7.35
C PHE A 162 -9.85 22.26 -7.31
N THR A 163 -11.18 22.23 -7.38
CA THR A 163 -12.05 23.41 -7.32
C THR A 163 -13.12 23.26 -6.24
N LYS A 164 -13.39 24.34 -5.51
CA LYS A 164 -14.54 24.43 -4.58
C LYS A 164 -15.81 24.90 -5.28
N ASP A 165 -15.72 25.34 -6.53
CA ASP A 165 -16.87 25.77 -7.31
C ASP A 165 -17.72 24.57 -7.71
N LYS A 166 -18.87 24.42 -7.03
CA LYS A 166 -19.83 23.34 -7.25
C LYS A 166 -20.31 23.24 -8.70
N LYS A 167 -20.27 24.33 -9.49
CA LYS A 167 -20.64 24.30 -10.92
C LYS A 167 -19.58 23.64 -11.79
N LYS A 168 -18.32 23.62 -11.34
CA LYS A 168 -17.17 23.03 -12.06
C LYS A 168 -16.77 21.66 -11.49
N CYS A 169 -17.22 21.31 -10.29
CA CYS A 169 -17.04 19.98 -9.73
C CYS A 169 -17.79 18.94 -10.57
N LYS A 170 -17.11 17.83 -10.91
CA LYS A 170 -17.77 16.67 -11.54
C LYS A 170 -18.74 15.95 -10.61
N SER A 171 -18.65 16.19 -9.30
CA SER A 171 -19.51 15.64 -8.25
C SER A 171 -20.02 16.75 -7.34
N ILE A 172 -21.34 16.87 -7.21
CA ILE A 172 -22.02 17.91 -6.43
C ILE A 172 -21.84 17.70 -4.90
N ASN A 173 -21.45 16.50 -4.47
CA ASN A 173 -21.41 16.08 -3.06
C ASN A 173 -20.01 15.82 -2.49
N LYS A 174 -18.93 16.28 -3.14
CA LYS A 174 -17.57 16.07 -2.62
C LYS A 174 -17.27 16.95 -1.40
N GLU A 175 -16.70 16.34 -0.36
CA GLU A 175 -16.26 17.03 0.87
C GLU A 175 -14.73 17.27 0.94
N PHE A 176 -13.94 16.61 0.09
CA PHE A 176 -12.47 16.65 0.15
C PHE A 176 -11.86 17.43 -1.03
N TYR A 177 -11.18 18.53 -0.71
CA TYR A 177 -10.54 19.43 -1.67
C TYR A 177 -9.03 19.44 -1.49
N ILE A 178 -8.31 20.02 -2.44
CA ILE A 178 -6.85 20.20 -2.34
C ILE A 178 -6.45 20.95 -1.05
N ASP A 179 -7.22 21.96 -0.63
CA ASP A 179 -7.01 22.67 0.63
C ASP A 179 -7.14 21.75 1.86
N SER A 180 -8.08 20.80 1.81
CA SER A 180 -8.25 19.80 2.87
C SER A 180 -6.99 18.96 3.03
N LEU A 181 -6.30 18.61 1.94
CA LEU A 181 -5.04 17.86 1.98
C LEU A 181 -3.92 18.64 2.68
N TYR A 182 -3.82 19.96 2.45
CA TYR A 182 -2.85 20.80 3.17
C TYR A 182 -3.11 20.82 4.68
N VAL A 183 -4.39 20.92 5.10
CA VAL A 183 -4.78 20.87 6.52
C VAL A 183 -4.50 19.50 7.13
N VAL A 184 -4.80 18.41 6.41
CA VAL A 184 -4.45 17.04 6.81
C VAL A 184 -2.94 16.93 7.03
N LYS A 185 -2.12 17.35 6.06
CA LYS A 185 -0.66 17.31 6.16
C LYS A 185 -0.16 18.07 7.39
N LYS A 186 -0.63 19.30 7.60
CA LYS A 186 -0.22 20.13 8.74
C LYS A 186 -0.49 19.42 10.07
N ASN A 187 -1.72 18.99 10.28
CA ASN A 187 -2.15 18.39 11.54
C ASN A 187 -1.48 17.02 11.78
N LEU A 188 -1.25 16.24 10.72
CA LEU A 188 -0.53 14.97 10.83
C LEU A 188 0.93 15.20 11.22
N VAL A 189 1.60 16.22 10.66
CA VAL A 189 2.97 16.59 11.05
C VAL A 189 3.04 17.04 12.51
N GLU A 190 2.08 17.84 12.97
CA GLU A 190 1.97 18.24 14.38
C GLU A 190 1.78 17.02 15.29
N HIS A 191 0.92 16.08 14.92
CA HIS A 191 0.72 14.82 15.64
C HIS A 191 1.99 13.97 15.70
N ILE A 192 2.73 13.84 14.59
CA ILE A 192 4.00 13.09 14.53
C ILE A 192 5.04 13.72 15.46
N LYS A 193 5.10 15.05 15.54
CA LYS A 193 6.04 15.78 16.40
C LYS A 193 5.68 15.75 17.88
N LYS A 194 4.43 15.41 18.22
CA LYS A 194 3.89 15.51 19.59
C LYS A 194 4.63 14.65 20.61
N ASN A 195 5.06 13.45 20.25
CA ASN A 195 5.80 12.56 21.15
C ASN A 195 6.81 11.67 20.39
N GLY A 196 7.72 11.04 21.14
CA GLY A 196 8.77 10.19 20.56
C GLY A 196 8.24 8.90 19.92
N GLU A 197 7.11 8.36 20.38
CA GLU A 197 6.52 7.14 19.83
C GLU A 197 5.94 7.38 18.43
N ASN A 198 5.21 8.47 18.22
CA ASN A 198 4.68 8.88 16.93
C ASN A 198 5.80 9.14 15.93
N LYS A 199 6.88 9.80 16.36
CA LYS A 199 8.08 10.00 15.54
C LYS A 199 8.71 8.68 15.15
N ARG A 200 8.85 7.73 16.08
CA ARG A 200 9.38 6.38 15.79
C ARG A 200 8.50 5.66 14.77
N ARG A 201 7.18 5.65 14.97
CA ARG A 201 6.21 5.04 14.04
C ARG A 201 6.29 5.64 12.64
N TYR A 202 6.45 6.96 12.53
CA TYR A 202 6.64 7.66 11.26
C TYR A 202 7.95 7.25 10.58
N ILE A 203 9.05 7.17 11.33
CA ILE A 203 10.34 6.70 10.80
C ILE A 203 10.20 5.26 10.29
N GLU A 204 9.55 4.37 11.04
CA GLU A 204 9.28 2.99 10.59
C GLU A 204 8.49 2.95 9.27
N ALA A 205 7.41 3.73 9.14
CA ALA A 205 6.65 3.83 7.89
C ALA A 205 7.53 4.33 6.74
N LEU A 206 8.27 5.42 6.98
CA LEU A 206 9.12 6.05 5.98
C LEU A 206 10.23 5.10 5.52
N THR A 207 10.87 4.38 6.45
CA THR A 207 11.92 3.41 6.13
C THR A 207 11.39 2.31 5.22
N LYS A 208 10.21 1.73 5.50
CA LYS A 208 9.61 0.73 4.60
C LYS A 208 9.36 1.28 3.20
N ILE A 209 8.80 2.49 3.11
CA ILE A 209 8.51 3.15 1.83
C ILE A 209 9.80 3.41 1.04
N LEU A 210 10.85 3.93 1.72
CA LEU A 210 12.13 4.21 1.09
C LEU A 210 12.82 2.93 0.62
N ILE A 211 12.78 1.85 1.40
CA ILE A 211 13.30 0.53 0.98
C ILE A 211 12.58 0.05 -0.29
N LYS A 212 11.26 0.14 -0.37
CA LYS A 212 10.51 -0.29 -1.57
C LYS A 212 10.82 0.59 -2.79
N LYS A 213 10.97 1.90 -2.59
CA LYS A 213 11.42 2.80 -3.65
C LYS A 213 12.83 2.47 -4.13
N GLU A 214 13.75 2.20 -3.20
CA GLU A 214 15.14 1.86 -3.52
C GLU A 214 15.24 0.54 -4.29
N ILE A 215 14.50 -0.49 -3.85
CA ILE A 215 14.40 -1.77 -4.59
C ILE A 215 13.90 -1.52 -6.01
N PHE A 216 12.85 -0.71 -6.19
CA PHE A 216 12.33 -0.38 -7.52
C PHE A 216 13.33 0.42 -8.37
N PHE A 217 13.99 1.44 -7.80
CA PHE A 217 14.94 2.29 -8.53
C PHE A 217 16.24 1.56 -8.87
N SER A 218 16.86 0.86 -7.93
CA SER A 218 18.10 0.09 -8.16
C SER A 218 17.95 -0.93 -9.30
N LYS A 219 16.77 -1.55 -9.38
CA LYS A 219 16.40 -2.51 -10.41
C LYS A 219 16.22 -1.86 -11.79
N ILE A 220 15.46 -0.78 -11.86
CA ILE A 220 15.33 0.03 -13.09
C ILE A 220 16.67 0.59 -13.53
N LEU A 221 17.53 1.01 -12.60
CA LEU A 221 18.84 1.60 -12.88
C LEU A 221 19.84 0.60 -13.48
N ASN A 222 19.63 -0.70 -13.29
CA ASN A 222 20.44 -1.74 -13.91
C ASN A 222 19.94 -2.12 -15.32
N ASP A 223 18.72 -1.72 -15.70
CA ASP A 223 18.19 -1.91 -17.04
C ASP A 223 18.36 -0.65 -17.90
N SER A 224 19.48 -0.60 -18.62
CA SER A 224 19.82 0.50 -19.53
C SER A 224 18.79 0.71 -20.66
N SER A 225 17.88 -0.24 -20.93
CA SER A 225 16.82 -0.10 -21.93
C SER A 225 15.66 0.78 -21.45
N ILE A 226 15.39 0.82 -20.14
CA ILE A 226 14.36 1.67 -19.51
C ILE A 226 14.89 3.09 -19.26
N ILE A 227 16.19 3.20 -18.91
CA ILE A 227 16.86 4.47 -18.61
C ILE A 227 17.32 5.20 -19.87
N LYS A 228 17.52 4.50 -21.01
CA LYS A 228 17.73 5.14 -22.32
C LYS A 228 16.45 5.81 -22.80
N LYS A 229 16.09 6.93 -22.17
CA LYS A 229 15.45 8.09 -22.75
C LYS A 229 15.45 9.18 -21.68
N ASN A 230 16.49 10.01 -21.72
CA ASN A 230 16.52 11.38 -21.18
C ASN A 230 15.43 12.22 -21.87
N GLY A 231 14.17 11.91 -21.60
CA GLY A 231 13.03 12.67 -22.08
C GLY A 231 12.14 12.94 -20.89
N ASN A 232 11.76 14.20 -20.69
CA ASN A 232 10.70 14.59 -19.77
C ASN A 232 9.52 13.63 -19.92
N TYR A 233 9.32 12.73 -18.96
CA TYR A 233 8.22 11.76 -19.00
C TYR A 233 6.84 12.46 -19.03
N PHE A 234 6.77 13.70 -18.56
CA PHE A 234 5.60 14.57 -18.64
C PHE A 234 5.38 15.22 -20.03
N ASN A 235 6.42 15.36 -20.86
CA ASN A 235 6.34 15.92 -22.22
C ASN A 235 6.53 14.86 -23.31
N ARG A 236 6.56 13.57 -22.98
CA ARG A 236 6.32 12.58 -24.02
C ARG A 236 4.87 12.72 -24.43
N ASN A 237 4.65 13.15 -25.66
CA ASN A 237 3.51 12.66 -26.43
C ASN A 237 3.65 11.13 -26.42
N ILE A 238 3.08 10.44 -25.42
CA ILE A 238 2.62 9.08 -25.65
C ILE A 238 1.79 9.22 -26.92
N PRO A 239 2.14 8.58 -28.04
CA PRO A 239 1.41 8.76 -29.27
C PRO A 239 -0.07 8.55 -28.94
N SER A 240 -0.87 9.60 -29.11
CA SER A 240 -2.33 9.49 -29.06
C SER A 240 -2.69 8.56 -30.22
N GLY A 241 -2.78 7.26 -29.93
CA GLY A 241 -2.85 6.23 -30.97
C GLY A 241 -2.00 4.97 -30.78
N ILE A 242 -1.36 4.73 -29.63
CA ILE A 242 -0.97 3.35 -29.31
C ILE A 242 -2.27 2.56 -29.09
N ASP A 243 -2.69 1.83 -30.11
CA ASP A 243 -3.72 0.81 -29.94
C ASP A 243 -3.09 -0.33 -29.14
N PHE A 244 -3.25 -0.26 -27.82
CA PHE A 244 -2.81 -1.31 -26.92
C PHE A 244 -3.36 -2.67 -27.35
N ASN A 245 -4.54 -2.74 -27.97
CA ASN A 245 -5.12 -4.01 -28.39
C ASN A 245 -4.27 -4.71 -29.47
N GLU A 246 -3.67 -3.95 -30.38
CA GLU A 246 -2.84 -4.47 -31.48
C GLU A 246 -1.35 -4.55 -31.11
N SER A 247 -0.99 -4.20 -29.88
CA SER A 247 0.39 -4.32 -29.39
C SER A 247 0.80 -5.80 -29.28
N LYS A 248 1.91 -6.16 -29.94
CA LYS A 248 2.50 -7.50 -29.86
C LYS A 248 3.17 -7.69 -28.51
N ILE A 249 2.86 -8.80 -27.84
CA ILE A 249 3.49 -9.19 -26.57
C ILE A 249 4.65 -10.15 -26.86
N GLU A 250 4.38 -11.16 -27.69
CA GLU A 250 5.34 -12.16 -28.17
C GLU A 250 5.01 -12.54 -29.61
N GLU A 251 5.88 -13.31 -30.26
CA GLU A 251 5.67 -13.79 -31.63
C GLU A 251 4.35 -14.56 -31.73
N GLY A 252 3.38 -14.01 -32.46
CA GLY A 252 2.04 -14.58 -32.64
C GLY A 252 0.94 -14.12 -31.67
N TYR A 253 1.25 -13.33 -30.63
CA TYR A 253 0.27 -12.89 -29.64
C TYR A 253 0.13 -11.37 -29.53
N THR A 254 -1.09 -10.86 -29.73
CA THR A 254 -1.50 -9.47 -29.42
C THR A 254 -2.37 -9.43 -28.17
N ILE A 255 -2.46 -8.27 -27.50
CA ILE A 255 -3.34 -8.07 -26.34
C ILE A 255 -4.78 -8.49 -26.68
N LYS A 256 -5.27 -8.08 -27.86
CA LYS A 256 -6.61 -8.44 -28.35
C LYS A 256 -6.80 -9.94 -28.50
N ASN A 257 -5.80 -10.66 -29.02
CA ASN A 257 -5.88 -12.12 -29.16
C ASN A 257 -5.94 -12.80 -27.79
N ILE A 258 -5.17 -12.32 -26.81
CA ILE A 258 -5.24 -12.84 -25.43
C ILE A 258 -6.61 -12.58 -24.82
N ILE A 259 -7.17 -11.38 -24.98
CA ILE A 259 -8.52 -11.06 -24.47
C ILE A 259 -9.57 -11.96 -25.14
N LYS A 260 -9.51 -12.14 -26.46
CA LYS A 260 -10.43 -13.02 -27.20
C LYS A 260 -10.33 -14.47 -26.74
N GLU A 261 -9.12 -15.02 -26.63
CA GLU A 261 -8.92 -16.38 -26.13
C GLU A 261 -9.36 -16.54 -24.68
N THR A 262 -9.16 -15.50 -23.85
CA THR A 262 -9.68 -15.48 -22.48
C THR A 262 -11.21 -15.57 -22.50
N LEU A 263 -11.89 -14.71 -23.25
CA LEU A 263 -13.34 -14.74 -23.40
C LEU A 263 -13.86 -16.08 -23.91
N ARG A 264 -13.19 -16.68 -24.91
CA ARG A 264 -13.54 -17.99 -25.46
C ARG A 264 -13.41 -19.11 -24.41
N LYS A 265 -12.43 -19.02 -23.52
CA LYS A 265 -12.20 -19.98 -22.43
C LYS A 265 -13.07 -19.75 -21.20
N THR A 266 -13.52 -18.52 -20.96
CA THR A 266 -14.32 -18.16 -19.77
C THR A 266 -15.81 -18.09 -20.03
N SER A 267 -16.23 -18.00 -21.29
CA SER A 267 -17.66 -17.99 -21.63
C SER A 267 -18.24 -19.37 -21.43
N ILE A 268 -19.38 -19.42 -20.77
CA ILE A 268 -20.04 -20.66 -20.36
C ILE A 268 -21.50 -20.68 -20.77
N ILE A 269 -21.99 -21.88 -21.02
CA ILE A 269 -23.42 -22.20 -21.00
C ILE A 269 -23.72 -22.86 -19.66
N VAL A 270 -24.55 -22.20 -18.86
CA VAL A 270 -24.87 -22.67 -17.50
C VAL A 270 -25.83 -23.86 -17.58
N ASN A 271 -26.80 -23.78 -18.48
CA ASN A 271 -27.63 -24.92 -18.85
C ASN A 271 -28.05 -24.80 -20.32
N ASN A 272 -28.27 -25.93 -20.97
CA ASN A 272 -28.59 -26.01 -22.40
C ASN A 272 -29.97 -26.66 -22.63
N LYS A 273 -31.03 -26.09 -22.04
CA LYS A 273 -32.40 -26.61 -22.16
C LYS A 273 -33.00 -26.41 -23.54
N PHE A 274 -32.63 -25.30 -24.19
CA PHE A 274 -33.11 -24.89 -25.50
C PHE A 274 -31.95 -24.55 -26.42
N GLU A 275 -32.08 -24.92 -27.70
CA GLU A 275 -31.14 -24.50 -28.74
C GLU A 275 -31.13 -22.97 -28.87
N TYR A 276 -29.93 -22.40 -28.82
CA TYR A 276 -29.71 -20.95 -28.77
C TYR A 276 -29.02 -20.42 -30.02
N ARG A 277 -28.50 -21.29 -30.88
CA ARG A 277 -27.77 -20.88 -32.07
C ARG A 277 -28.73 -20.50 -33.17
N ILE A 278 -28.79 -19.22 -33.50
CA ILE A 278 -29.69 -18.64 -34.51
C ILE A 278 -29.67 -19.40 -35.83
N ASN A 279 -28.49 -19.83 -36.28
CA ASN A 279 -28.30 -20.57 -37.53
C ASN A 279 -28.97 -21.96 -37.54
N GLN A 280 -29.34 -22.50 -36.37
CA GLN A 280 -30.07 -23.76 -36.22
C GLN A 280 -31.56 -23.56 -35.91
N LEU A 281 -32.02 -22.31 -35.88
CA LEU A 281 -33.40 -21.93 -35.54
C LEU A 281 -34.17 -21.43 -36.78
N SER A 282 -33.91 -21.98 -37.97
CA SER A 282 -34.32 -21.45 -39.29
C SER A 282 -35.77 -20.97 -39.37
N ASP A 283 -36.71 -21.67 -38.72
CA ASP A 283 -38.16 -21.41 -38.84
C ASP A 283 -38.81 -20.76 -37.61
N SER A 284 -38.04 -20.43 -36.56
CA SER A 284 -38.58 -19.86 -35.32
C SER A 284 -38.71 -18.34 -35.38
N LYS A 285 -39.83 -17.79 -34.88
CA LYS A 285 -39.95 -16.35 -34.61
C LYS A 285 -39.13 -16.00 -33.37
N ILE A 286 -38.14 -15.13 -33.52
CA ILE A 286 -37.18 -14.82 -32.47
C ILE A 286 -37.34 -13.37 -32.02
N LEU A 287 -37.53 -13.16 -30.72
CA LEU A 287 -37.53 -11.86 -30.07
C LEU A 287 -36.20 -11.64 -29.34
N PHE A 288 -35.60 -10.47 -29.48
CA PHE A 288 -34.50 -9.97 -28.66
C PHE A 288 -35.02 -8.86 -27.73
N VAL A 289 -34.72 -8.97 -26.45
CA VAL A 289 -34.90 -7.89 -25.47
C VAL A 289 -33.52 -7.57 -24.91
N VAL A 290 -32.89 -6.49 -25.39
CA VAL A 290 -31.44 -6.26 -25.23
C VAL A 290 -31.07 -4.81 -24.92
N ASP A 291 -29.91 -4.59 -24.33
CA ASP A 291 -29.37 -3.25 -24.10
C ASP A 291 -28.85 -2.62 -25.42
N GLU A 292 -28.73 -1.30 -25.45
CA GLU A 292 -28.20 -0.55 -26.61
C GLU A 292 -26.79 -1.02 -27.01
N SER A 293 -25.96 -1.39 -26.03
CA SER A 293 -24.59 -1.88 -26.25
C SER A 293 -24.59 -3.20 -27.02
N LEU A 294 -25.40 -4.18 -26.61
CA LEU A 294 -25.52 -5.48 -27.27
C LEU A 294 -26.28 -5.40 -28.60
N TYR A 295 -27.28 -4.52 -28.71
CA TYR A 295 -28.04 -4.28 -29.93
C TYR A 295 -27.15 -4.05 -31.16
N LYS A 296 -26.11 -3.22 -31.02
CA LYS A 296 -25.17 -2.90 -32.10
C LYS A 296 -24.56 -4.16 -32.71
N TYR A 297 -24.17 -5.12 -31.87
CA TYR A 297 -23.53 -6.36 -32.33
C TYR A 297 -24.54 -7.33 -32.92
N ILE A 298 -25.72 -7.48 -32.32
CA ILE A 298 -26.79 -8.34 -32.87
C ILE A 298 -27.16 -7.92 -34.29
N VAL A 299 -27.32 -6.61 -34.52
CA VAL A 299 -27.60 -6.06 -35.85
C VAL A 299 -26.42 -6.28 -36.81
N GLY A 300 -25.18 -6.11 -36.33
CA GLY A 300 -23.98 -6.27 -37.15
C GLY A 300 -23.77 -7.69 -37.69
N TYR A 301 -24.20 -8.70 -36.95
CA TYR A 301 -24.11 -10.12 -37.37
C TYR A 301 -25.33 -10.63 -38.15
N ASN A 302 -26.26 -9.77 -38.56
CA ASN A 302 -27.50 -10.20 -39.23
C ASN A 302 -27.23 -11.03 -40.50
N LEU A 303 -27.38 -12.36 -40.38
CA LEU A 303 -27.15 -13.37 -41.45
C LEU A 303 -28.30 -13.42 -42.47
N GLY A 304 -28.76 -12.27 -42.97
CA GLY A 304 -29.79 -12.24 -44.02
C GLY A 304 -31.20 -12.61 -43.57
N ARG A 305 -31.52 -12.57 -42.27
CA ARG A 305 -32.92 -12.61 -41.82
C ARG A 305 -33.55 -11.25 -42.06
N ASN A 306 -34.54 -11.21 -42.96
CA ASN A 306 -35.36 -10.01 -43.19
C ASN A 306 -36.05 -9.61 -41.87
N ASN A 307 -35.98 -8.32 -41.53
CA ASN A 307 -36.70 -7.66 -40.43
C ASN A 307 -36.35 -8.07 -38.99
N ILE A 308 -35.08 -8.36 -38.66
CA ILE A 308 -34.64 -8.55 -37.26
C ILE A 308 -34.97 -7.34 -36.36
N TYR A 309 -35.08 -6.14 -36.94
CA TYR A 309 -35.45 -4.92 -36.22
C TYR A 309 -36.86 -4.96 -35.62
N ASP A 310 -37.83 -5.61 -36.29
CA ASP A 310 -39.20 -5.75 -35.80
C ASP A 310 -39.33 -6.71 -34.63
N THR A 311 -38.26 -7.47 -34.38
CA THR A 311 -38.15 -8.44 -33.32
C THR A 311 -37.16 -8.03 -32.24
N ILE A 312 -36.74 -6.76 -32.20
CA ILE A 312 -35.90 -6.22 -31.12
C ILE A 312 -36.70 -5.23 -30.26
N ILE A 313 -36.64 -5.44 -28.95
CA ILE A 313 -37.01 -4.47 -27.93
C ILE A 313 -35.74 -4.05 -27.21
N LYS A 314 -35.49 -2.75 -27.15
CA LYS A 314 -34.36 -2.22 -26.39
C LYS A 314 -34.76 -1.93 -24.95
N HIS A 315 -33.88 -2.25 -24.00
CA HIS A 315 -33.96 -1.68 -22.67
C HIS A 315 -33.91 -0.15 -22.78
N LYS A 316 -34.69 0.57 -21.97
CA LYS A 316 -34.58 2.04 -21.91
C LYS A 316 -33.43 2.41 -20.99
N ASN A 317 -32.75 3.52 -21.22
CA ASN A 317 -31.72 4.01 -20.26
C ASN A 317 -32.37 4.45 -18.92
N SER A 318 -33.52 5.14 -18.99
CA SER A 318 -34.32 5.50 -17.82
C SER A 318 -35.81 5.46 -18.15
N TYR A 319 -36.64 5.19 -17.13
CA TYR A 319 -38.09 5.33 -17.24
C TYR A 319 -38.48 6.65 -16.58
N LYS A 320 -39.12 7.54 -17.34
CA LYS A 320 -39.48 8.88 -16.86
C LYS A 320 -40.53 8.85 -15.74
N ASN A 321 -41.39 7.84 -15.75
CA ASN A 321 -42.46 7.60 -14.79
C ASN A 321 -42.91 6.13 -14.86
N ALA A 322 -43.81 5.73 -13.94
CA ALA A 322 -44.36 4.38 -13.88
C ALA A 322 -45.13 3.99 -15.16
N GLU A 323 -45.89 4.92 -15.76
CA GLU A 323 -46.65 4.64 -16.99
C GLU A 323 -45.76 4.22 -18.17
N VAL A 324 -44.59 4.86 -18.33
CA VAL A 324 -43.63 4.52 -19.39
C VAL A 324 -42.99 3.15 -19.13
N PHE A 325 -42.83 2.76 -17.86
CA PHE A 325 -42.38 1.42 -17.47
C PHE A 325 -43.45 0.37 -17.75
N ASP A 326 -44.70 0.62 -17.34
CA ASP A 326 -45.84 -0.27 -17.58
C ASP A 326 -46.08 -0.47 -19.09
N SER A 327 -45.95 0.59 -19.87
CA SER A 327 -46.03 0.52 -21.34
C SER A 327 -44.95 -0.39 -21.92
N PHE A 328 -43.72 -0.30 -21.42
CA PHE A 328 -42.64 -1.22 -21.81
C PHE A 328 -42.99 -2.66 -21.44
N VAL A 329 -43.39 -2.93 -20.19
CA VAL A 329 -43.73 -4.28 -19.72
C VAL A 329 -44.86 -4.88 -20.58
N LYS A 330 -45.94 -4.12 -20.82
CA LYS A 330 -47.07 -4.55 -21.68
C LYS A 330 -46.63 -4.85 -23.11
N LYS A 331 -45.80 -4.00 -23.71
CA LYS A 331 -45.26 -4.20 -25.06
C LYS A 331 -44.40 -5.47 -25.13
N THR A 332 -43.52 -5.66 -24.15
CA THR A 332 -42.65 -6.83 -24.04
C THR A 332 -43.46 -8.11 -23.90
N ILE A 333 -44.45 -8.14 -23.02
CA ILE A 333 -45.37 -9.28 -22.84
C ILE A 333 -46.09 -9.62 -24.16
N LYS A 334 -46.63 -8.62 -24.86
CA LYS A 334 -47.30 -8.84 -26.15
C LYS A 334 -46.36 -9.51 -27.15
N LYS A 335 -45.14 -8.99 -27.28
CA LYS A 335 -44.14 -9.53 -28.21
C LYS A 335 -43.63 -10.92 -27.82
N ILE A 336 -43.49 -11.21 -26.52
CA ILE A 336 -43.15 -12.55 -26.04
C ILE A 336 -44.21 -13.57 -26.47
N LYS A 337 -45.50 -13.21 -26.46
CA LYS A 337 -46.57 -14.11 -26.93
C LYS A 337 -46.49 -14.39 -28.44
N GLU A 338 -46.12 -13.39 -29.23
CA GLU A 338 -46.00 -13.45 -30.70
C GLU A 338 -44.79 -14.24 -31.23
N ASN A 339 -43.77 -14.49 -30.39
CA ASN A 339 -42.49 -15.11 -30.78
C ASN A 339 -42.26 -16.44 -30.08
N ASP A 340 -41.55 -17.36 -30.72
CA ASP A 340 -41.32 -18.73 -30.24
C ASP A 340 -40.13 -18.81 -29.29
N ILE A 341 -39.09 -18.03 -29.60
CA ILE A 341 -37.81 -17.99 -28.89
C ILE A 341 -37.51 -16.57 -28.47
N ILE A 342 -37.08 -16.38 -27.24
CA ILE A 342 -36.81 -15.07 -26.66
C ILE A 342 -35.39 -15.04 -26.11
N PHE A 343 -34.56 -14.15 -26.66
CA PHE A 343 -33.27 -13.79 -26.08
C PHE A 343 -33.48 -12.58 -25.18
N PHE A 344 -33.13 -12.71 -23.90
CA PHE A 344 -33.33 -11.67 -22.90
C PHE A 344 -31.99 -11.32 -22.24
N ASP A 345 -31.55 -10.09 -22.41
CA ASP A 345 -30.35 -9.55 -21.80
C ASP A 345 -30.56 -9.32 -20.30
N ILE A 346 -29.62 -9.81 -19.50
CA ILE A 346 -29.58 -9.64 -18.04
C ILE A 346 -28.22 -9.11 -17.58
N THR A 347 -27.51 -8.39 -18.45
CA THR A 347 -26.18 -7.81 -18.21
C THR A 347 -26.15 -6.81 -17.04
N ASN A 348 -27.29 -6.19 -16.71
CA ASN A 348 -27.41 -5.16 -15.69
C ASN A 348 -28.63 -5.35 -14.77
N GLN A 349 -28.62 -4.72 -13.59
CA GLN A 349 -29.67 -4.89 -12.57
C GLN A 349 -31.05 -4.51 -13.09
N LYS A 350 -31.09 -3.43 -13.86
CA LYS A 350 -32.33 -2.92 -14.41
C LYS A 350 -32.98 -3.93 -15.35
N ALA A 351 -32.21 -4.57 -16.22
CA ALA A 351 -32.70 -5.60 -17.12
C ALA A 351 -33.24 -6.83 -16.34
N ILE A 352 -32.62 -7.18 -15.21
CA ILE A 352 -33.13 -8.22 -14.30
C ILE A 352 -34.44 -7.80 -13.65
N ASP A 353 -34.55 -6.56 -13.16
CA ASP A 353 -35.78 -6.04 -12.57
C ASP A 353 -36.90 -6.07 -13.62
N GLU A 354 -36.63 -5.61 -14.84
CA GLU A 354 -37.55 -5.70 -15.98
C GLU A 354 -38.01 -7.14 -16.26
N LEU A 355 -37.08 -8.11 -16.26
CA LEU A 355 -37.42 -9.52 -16.40
C LEU A 355 -38.34 -10.01 -15.28
N ASN A 356 -38.05 -9.64 -14.02
CA ASN A 356 -38.86 -10.02 -12.86
C ASN A 356 -40.28 -9.46 -12.95
N PHE A 357 -40.43 -8.20 -13.37
CA PHE A 357 -41.76 -7.61 -13.62
C PHE A 357 -42.49 -8.32 -14.75
N VAL A 358 -41.81 -8.58 -15.87
CA VAL A 358 -42.40 -9.33 -17.00
C VAL A 358 -42.85 -10.72 -16.53
N LYS A 359 -42.06 -11.44 -15.74
CA LYS A 359 -42.43 -12.75 -15.14
C LYS A 359 -43.66 -12.61 -14.24
N ALA A 360 -43.67 -11.66 -13.32
CA ALA A 360 -44.77 -11.47 -12.36
C ALA A 360 -46.12 -11.20 -13.03
N PHE A 361 -46.13 -10.44 -14.14
CA PHE A 361 -47.36 -10.15 -14.89
C PHE A 361 -47.82 -11.29 -15.81
N LEU A 362 -47.01 -12.33 -16.02
CA LEU A 362 -47.30 -13.41 -16.97
C LEU A 362 -48.04 -14.62 -16.36
N ASN A 363 -48.26 -14.68 -15.03
CA ASN A 363 -49.00 -15.74 -14.30
C ASN A 363 -48.89 -17.14 -14.96
N ASP A 364 -47.75 -17.78 -14.69
CA ASP A 364 -47.39 -19.21 -14.70
C ASP A 364 -47.82 -20.23 -15.79
N ASN A 365 -48.79 -20.00 -16.68
CA ASN A 365 -49.14 -21.02 -17.70
C ASN A 365 -48.84 -20.62 -19.15
N SER A 366 -48.62 -19.33 -19.45
CA SER A 366 -48.38 -18.86 -20.83
C SER A 366 -46.90 -18.84 -21.24
N LEU A 367 -45.98 -18.83 -20.27
CA LEU A 367 -44.52 -18.83 -20.48
C LEU A 367 -43.90 -20.23 -20.47
N VAL A 368 -44.54 -21.23 -19.85
CA VAL A 368 -43.98 -22.57 -19.67
C VAL A 368 -43.64 -23.25 -21.01
N ASN A 369 -44.33 -22.86 -22.08
CA ASN A 369 -44.05 -23.36 -23.44
C ASN A 369 -43.15 -22.46 -24.29
N LYS A 370 -42.70 -21.30 -23.77
CA LYS A 370 -41.81 -20.39 -24.50
C LYS A 370 -40.35 -20.69 -24.17
N LYS A 371 -39.51 -20.70 -25.21
CA LYS A 371 -38.08 -20.97 -25.07
C LYS A 371 -37.34 -19.65 -24.79
N ILE A 372 -36.94 -19.43 -23.54
CA ILE A 372 -36.20 -18.22 -23.16
C ILE A 372 -34.71 -18.56 -22.99
N ILE A 373 -33.88 -17.70 -23.55
CA ILE A 373 -32.42 -17.72 -23.47
C ILE A 373 -31.97 -16.44 -22.78
N LEU A 374 -31.37 -16.55 -21.60
CA LEU A 374 -30.84 -15.43 -20.86
C LEU A 374 -29.39 -15.15 -21.28
N LEU A 375 -29.12 -13.89 -21.60
CA LEU A 375 -27.82 -13.39 -22.04
C LEU A 375 -27.16 -12.61 -20.92
N HIS A 376 -26.18 -13.23 -20.27
CA HIS A 376 -25.46 -12.69 -19.14
C HIS A 376 -24.07 -12.21 -19.56
N GLY A 377 -24.03 -11.14 -20.37
CA GLY A 377 -22.81 -10.45 -20.78
C GLY A 377 -22.29 -9.43 -19.76
N GLY A 378 -22.63 -9.61 -18.49
CA GLY A 378 -22.52 -8.61 -17.44
C GLY A 378 -21.43 -8.90 -16.42
N ASN A 379 -21.36 -8.04 -15.41
CA ASN A 379 -20.70 -8.42 -14.16
C ASN A 379 -21.35 -9.70 -13.64
N PRO A 380 -20.58 -10.68 -13.17
CA PRO A 380 -21.16 -11.90 -12.68
C PRO A 380 -22.16 -11.63 -11.56
N ARG A 381 -23.32 -12.25 -11.63
CA ARG A 381 -24.39 -12.10 -10.65
C ARG A 381 -24.92 -13.48 -10.30
N ILE A 382 -25.29 -13.63 -9.04
CA ILE A 382 -26.04 -14.80 -8.59
C ILE A 382 -27.42 -14.73 -9.22
N LEU A 383 -27.80 -15.72 -10.01
CA LEU A 383 -29.14 -15.80 -10.58
C LEU A 383 -30.02 -16.67 -9.67
N PRO A 384 -31.34 -16.38 -9.58
CA PRO A 384 -32.26 -17.25 -8.85
C PRO A 384 -32.29 -18.66 -9.43
N LYS A 385 -32.47 -19.67 -8.57
CA LYS A 385 -32.54 -21.09 -8.95
C LYS A 385 -33.52 -21.38 -10.09
N GLU A 386 -34.66 -20.70 -10.08
CA GLU A 386 -35.69 -20.80 -11.12
C GLU A 386 -35.16 -20.50 -12.53
N CYS A 387 -34.19 -19.60 -12.66
CA CYS A 387 -33.62 -19.24 -13.96
C CYS A 387 -32.93 -20.43 -14.61
N PHE A 388 -32.27 -21.29 -13.82
CA PHE A 388 -31.58 -22.46 -14.36
C PHE A 388 -32.52 -23.63 -14.63
N ASN A 389 -33.63 -23.70 -13.91
CA ASN A 389 -34.66 -24.71 -14.13
C ASN A 389 -35.52 -24.42 -15.36
N ASN A 390 -35.66 -23.15 -15.76
CA ASN A 390 -36.65 -22.78 -16.77
C ASN A 390 -36.05 -22.21 -18.06
N PHE A 391 -34.79 -21.76 -18.06
CA PHE A 391 -34.19 -21.03 -19.20
C PHE A 391 -32.80 -21.53 -19.54
N THR A 392 -32.41 -21.48 -20.82
CA THR A 392 -30.99 -21.56 -21.23
C THR A 392 -30.28 -20.29 -20.78
N VAL A 393 -29.08 -20.39 -20.20
CA VAL A 393 -28.32 -19.21 -19.76
C VAL A 393 -26.91 -19.25 -20.34
N ILE A 394 -26.52 -18.19 -21.05
CA ILE A 394 -25.19 -18.01 -21.63
C ILE A 394 -24.52 -16.84 -20.93
N SER A 395 -23.30 -17.02 -20.47
CA SER A 395 -22.57 -16.01 -19.72
C SER A 395 -21.16 -15.81 -20.27
N THR A 396 -20.77 -14.56 -20.48
CA THR A 396 -19.36 -14.18 -20.77
C THR A 396 -18.64 -13.62 -19.54
N MET A 397 -19.36 -13.42 -18.42
CA MET A 397 -18.84 -12.89 -17.16
C MET A 397 -18.16 -11.51 -17.25
N CYS A 398 -18.31 -10.80 -18.37
CA CYS A 398 -17.59 -9.58 -18.66
C CYS A 398 -18.44 -8.65 -19.52
N ASN A 399 -18.49 -7.37 -19.15
CA ASN A 399 -19.19 -6.32 -19.89
C ASN A 399 -18.19 -5.39 -20.58
N THR A 400 -17.66 -5.84 -21.73
CA THR A 400 -16.79 -5.04 -22.61
C THR A 400 -17.24 -5.23 -24.05
N ASP A 401 -16.89 -4.29 -24.93
CA ASP A 401 -17.19 -4.36 -26.37
C ASP A 401 -16.74 -5.69 -27.00
N LEU A 402 -15.56 -6.21 -26.63
CA LEU A 402 -15.07 -7.51 -27.09
C LEU A 402 -15.89 -8.68 -26.54
N ALA A 403 -16.40 -8.58 -25.30
CA ALA A 403 -17.25 -9.61 -24.71
C ALA A 403 -18.65 -9.62 -25.32
N LEU A 404 -19.22 -8.45 -25.64
CA LEU A 404 -20.51 -8.34 -26.32
C LEU A 404 -20.43 -8.82 -27.77
N ASP A 405 -19.32 -8.53 -28.46
CA ASP A 405 -19.00 -9.10 -29.77
C ASP A 405 -18.94 -10.65 -29.71
N HIS A 406 -18.19 -11.19 -28.75
CA HIS A 406 -18.05 -12.63 -28.54
C HIS A 406 -19.39 -13.30 -28.18
N LEU A 407 -20.19 -12.68 -27.30
CA LEU A 407 -21.54 -13.16 -26.95
C LEU A 407 -22.44 -13.23 -28.19
N SER A 408 -22.36 -12.23 -29.07
CA SER A 408 -23.11 -12.22 -30.32
C SER A 408 -22.67 -13.37 -31.23
N LYS A 409 -21.37 -13.62 -31.39
CA LYS A 409 -20.88 -14.78 -32.16
C LYS A 409 -21.37 -16.12 -31.61
N ILE A 410 -21.48 -16.26 -30.29
CA ILE A 410 -22.08 -17.43 -29.65
C ILE A 410 -23.55 -17.59 -30.06
N ILE A 411 -24.33 -16.50 -29.94
CA ILE A 411 -25.76 -16.47 -30.31
C ILE A 411 -25.95 -16.84 -31.79
N PHE A 412 -25.08 -16.37 -32.68
CA PHE A 412 -25.13 -16.67 -34.11
C PHE A 412 -24.52 -18.04 -34.49
N GLY A 413 -24.04 -18.81 -33.50
CA GLY A 413 -23.46 -20.14 -33.73
C GLY A 413 -22.10 -20.14 -34.42
N ILE A 414 -21.41 -19.00 -34.42
CA ILE A 414 -20.05 -18.83 -34.96
C ILE A 414 -19.02 -19.37 -33.96
N GLU A 415 -19.25 -19.12 -32.67
CA GLU A 415 -18.40 -19.60 -31.57
C GLU A 415 -19.23 -20.45 -30.59
N LYS A 416 -18.56 -21.31 -29.82
CA LYS A 416 -19.20 -22.20 -28.85
C LYS A 416 -18.71 -21.89 -27.43
N PRO A 417 -19.61 -21.66 -26.45
CA PRO A 417 -19.25 -21.50 -25.05
C PRO A 417 -18.88 -22.86 -24.43
N ASN A 418 -18.18 -22.82 -23.30
CA ASN A 418 -17.82 -24.01 -22.53
C ASN A 418 -18.98 -24.46 -21.62
N ASP A 419 -18.97 -25.72 -21.18
CA ASP A 419 -19.97 -26.21 -20.23
C ASP A 419 -19.72 -25.70 -18.80
N ILE A 420 -20.74 -25.79 -17.95
CA ILE A 420 -20.72 -25.33 -16.55
C ILE A 420 -19.66 -26.03 -15.67
N GLY A 421 -19.00 -27.11 -16.11
CA GLY A 421 -17.99 -27.80 -15.29
C GLY A 421 -16.77 -26.96 -14.90
N ASN A 422 -16.56 -25.80 -15.53
CA ASN A 422 -15.39 -24.93 -15.31
C ASN A 422 -15.77 -23.59 -14.63
N LEU A 423 -16.50 -23.63 -13.51
CA LEU A 423 -16.88 -22.42 -12.78
C LEU A 423 -15.75 -21.87 -11.90
N ALA A 424 -15.32 -20.66 -12.22
CA ALA A 424 -14.42 -19.90 -11.34
C ALA A 424 -15.17 -19.19 -10.21
N ILE A 425 -16.48 -19.00 -10.30
CA ILE A 425 -17.29 -18.25 -9.34
C ILE A 425 -18.64 -18.95 -9.12
N ASP A 426 -19.23 -18.72 -7.96
CA ASP A 426 -20.59 -19.17 -7.68
C ASP A 426 -21.57 -18.46 -8.62
N ILE A 427 -22.43 -19.23 -9.27
CA ILE A 427 -23.51 -18.69 -10.13
C ILE A 427 -24.86 -18.80 -9.43
N ASP A 428 -25.03 -19.76 -8.51
CA ASP A 428 -26.15 -19.85 -7.59
C ASP A 428 -25.78 -20.55 -6.26
N GLU A 429 -26.78 -20.80 -5.42
CA GLU A 429 -26.64 -21.45 -4.11
C GLU A 429 -26.21 -22.93 -4.17
N HIS A 430 -26.35 -23.59 -5.31
CA HIS A 430 -26.08 -25.01 -5.55
C HIS A 430 -24.89 -25.26 -6.50
N HIS A 431 -24.65 -24.37 -7.46
CA HIS A 431 -23.55 -24.36 -8.42
C HIS A 431 -22.47 -23.41 -7.90
N LYS A 432 -21.76 -23.90 -6.89
CA LYS A 432 -20.62 -23.19 -6.31
C LYS A 432 -19.37 -23.47 -7.12
N ALA A 433 -18.44 -22.53 -7.08
CA ALA A 433 -17.07 -22.81 -7.50
C ALA A 433 -16.52 -23.87 -6.56
N GLU A 434 -16.52 -25.12 -7.00
CA GLU A 434 -15.91 -26.20 -6.24
C GLU A 434 -14.39 -26.02 -6.24
N ASP A 435 -13.73 -26.43 -5.15
CA ASP A 435 -12.27 -26.47 -4.99
C ASP A 435 -11.61 -27.54 -5.90
N VAL A 436 -12.14 -27.72 -7.11
CA VAL A 436 -11.58 -28.63 -8.10
C VAL A 436 -10.35 -27.96 -8.69
N ALA A 437 -9.24 -28.67 -8.60
CA ALA A 437 -7.87 -28.26 -8.91
C ALA A 437 -7.59 -27.95 -10.40
N TYR A 438 -8.41 -27.13 -11.06
CA TYR A 438 -8.20 -26.74 -12.46
C TYR A 438 -7.05 -25.75 -12.60
N VAL A 439 -6.92 -24.79 -11.68
CA VAL A 439 -5.78 -23.87 -11.63
C VAL A 439 -4.79 -24.41 -10.63
N LYS A 440 -3.81 -25.20 -11.11
CA LYS A 440 -2.65 -25.58 -10.28
C LYS A 440 -1.90 -24.31 -9.89
N PRO A 441 -1.27 -24.24 -8.70
CA PRO A 441 -0.36 -23.14 -8.42
C PRO A 441 0.71 -23.09 -9.50
N VAL A 442 1.14 -21.88 -9.87
CA VAL A 442 2.26 -21.70 -10.83
C VAL A 442 3.43 -22.59 -10.42
N VAL A 443 3.86 -23.48 -11.33
CA VAL A 443 5.14 -24.19 -11.21
C VAL A 443 6.25 -23.18 -11.48
N GLY A 444 7.15 -23.00 -10.52
CA GLY A 444 8.15 -21.96 -10.64
C GLY A 444 7.55 -20.55 -10.64
N ILE A 445 6.58 -20.25 -9.75
CA ILE A 445 6.68 -18.97 -9.05
C ILE A 445 8.08 -19.11 -8.52
N PRO A 446 9.04 -18.28 -8.93
CA PRO A 446 10.36 -18.50 -8.43
C PRO A 446 10.17 -18.63 -6.92
N ASN A 447 10.66 -19.73 -6.38
CA ASN A 447 11.51 -19.56 -5.24
C ASN A 447 12.64 -18.59 -5.70
N PHE A 448 12.31 -17.31 -5.97
CA PHE A 448 12.78 -16.27 -5.13
C PHE A 448 12.38 -16.72 -3.71
N GLN A 449 13.13 -17.70 -3.19
CA GLN A 449 13.94 -17.37 -2.05
C GLN A 449 14.33 -15.91 -2.32
N SER A 450 13.59 -14.97 -1.70
CA SER A 450 14.30 -13.90 -1.02
C SER A 450 15.53 -14.62 -0.50
N LYS A 451 16.71 -14.32 -1.06
CA LYS A 451 17.98 -14.87 -0.60
C LYS A 451 17.76 -15.29 0.83
N SER A 452 17.80 -16.60 1.10
CA SER A 452 17.23 -17.21 2.31
C SER A 452 17.40 -16.27 3.50
N LYS A 453 16.50 -16.21 4.48
CA LYS A 453 16.65 -15.26 5.59
C LYS A 453 18.08 -15.25 6.19
N SER A 454 18.80 -16.37 6.08
CA SER A 454 20.27 -16.48 6.23
C SER A 454 21.12 -15.72 5.19
N GLU A 455 20.95 -15.86 3.88
CA GLU A 455 21.68 -15.10 2.84
C GLU A 455 21.38 -13.58 2.83
N GLN A 456 20.14 -13.12 3.09
CA GLN A 456 19.87 -11.69 3.27
C GLN A 456 20.51 -11.15 4.56
N ASN A 457 20.46 -11.93 5.64
CA ASN A 457 21.19 -11.61 6.86
C ASN A 457 22.70 -11.70 6.64
N GLU A 458 23.22 -12.61 5.82
CA GLU A 458 24.66 -12.70 5.52
C GLU A 458 25.13 -11.54 4.67
N GLU A 459 24.33 -11.01 3.75
CA GLU A 459 24.66 -9.78 3.04
C GLU A 459 24.65 -8.56 3.96
N ILE A 460 23.65 -8.44 4.83
CA ILE A 460 23.60 -7.37 5.84
C ILE A 460 24.76 -7.50 6.82
N ILE A 461 25.04 -8.70 7.33
CA ILE A 461 26.16 -9.00 8.24
C ILE A 461 27.51 -8.80 7.51
N SER A 462 27.60 -9.10 6.22
CA SER A 462 28.80 -8.86 5.39
C SER A 462 29.04 -7.36 5.19
N LEU A 463 27.98 -6.59 4.92
CA LEU A 463 28.04 -5.13 4.86
C LEU A 463 28.40 -4.53 6.23
N GLU A 464 27.77 -4.99 7.31
CA GLU A 464 28.10 -4.57 8.68
C GLU A 464 29.55 -4.91 9.04
N ARG A 465 30.04 -6.10 8.69
CA ARG A 465 31.45 -6.51 8.87
C ARG A 465 32.41 -5.67 8.06
N LYS A 466 32.09 -5.35 6.80
CA LYS A 466 32.91 -4.46 5.96
C LYS A 466 32.99 -3.05 6.55
N VAL A 467 31.86 -2.52 7.02
CA VAL A 467 31.82 -1.23 7.74
C VAL A 467 32.63 -1.30 9.03
N LEU A 468 32.54 -2.40 9.79
CA LEU A 468 33.33 -2.62 11.01
C LEU A 468 34.84 -2.68 10.72
N ILE A 469 35.25 -3.39 9.67
CA ILE A 469 36.66 -3.53 9.27
C ILE A 469 37.22 -2.18 8.83
N VAL A 470 36.50 -1.44 7.99
CA VAL A 470 36.90 -0.08 7.58
C VAL A 470 37.01 0.83 8.80
N PHE A 471 36.09 0.69 9.77
CA PHE A 471 36.15 1.43 11.04
C PHE A 471 37.36 1.03 11.91
N TYR A 472 37.67 -0.25 12.08
CA TYR A 472 38.86 -0.69 12.84
C TYR A 472 40.17 -0.24 12.18
N LEU A 473 40.28 -0.36 10.86
CA LEU A 473 41.42 0.17 10.10
C LEU A 473 41.56 1.68 10.28
N PHE A 474 40.42 2.39 10.29
CA PHE A 474 40.39 3.82 10.55
C PHE A 474 40.83 4.18 11.98
N VAL A 475 40.37 3.44 13.00
CA VAL A 475 40.80 3.63 14.40
C VAL A 475 42.31 3.35 14.56
N ILE A 476 42.82 2.28 13.95
CA ILE A 476 44.25 1.96 13.95
C ILE A 476 45.05 3.09 13.28
N TYR A 477 44.58 3.61 12.14
CA TYR A 477 45.20 4.74 11.46
C TYR A 477 45.26 5.99 12.35
N VAL A 478 44.16 6.32 13.05
CA VAL A 478 44.13 7.45 13.99
C VAL A 478 45.08 7.23 15.17
N LEU A 479 45.14 6.02 15.73
CA LEU A 479 46.07 5.70 16.81
C LEU A 479 47.54 5.80 16.36
N MET A 480 47.85 5.34 15.15
CA MET A 480 49.18 5.51 14.55
C MET A 480 49.51 6.99 14.36
N LEU A 481 48.56 7.79 13.86
CA LEU A 481 48.73 9.24 13.71
C LEU A 481 48.99 9.90 15.07
N CYS A 482 48.22 9.54 16.11
CA CYS A 482 48.46 10.01 17.48
C CYS A 482 49.84 9.61 18.00
N PHE A 483 50.29 8.38 17.75
CA PHE A 483 51.63 7.93 18.16
C PHE A 483 52.75 8.69 17.43
N VAL A 484 52.61 8.92 16.13
CA VAL A 484 53.55 9.73 15.33
C VAL A 484 53.56 11.16 15.86
N LEU A 485 52.40 11.75 16.15
CA LEU A 485 52.30 13.10 16.72
C LEU A 485 52.91 13.18 18.13
N ILE A 486 52.72 12.16 18.99
CA ILE A 486 53.35 12.07 20.31
C ILE A 486 54.86 11.91 20.18
N TYR A 487 55.34 11.12 19.22
CA TYR A 487 56.75 10.94 18.93
C TYR A 487 57.39 12.24 18.44
N ILE A 488 56.77 12.92 17.47
CA ILE A 488 57.18 14.25 17.00
C ILE A 488 57.15 15.26 18.16
N TYR A 489 56.13 15.23 19.01
CA TYR A 489 56.06 16.08 20.20
C TYR A 489 57.24 15.82 21.15
N LYS A 490 57.54 14.55 21.45
CA LYS A 490 58.62 14.16 22.36
C LYS A 490 60.01 14.47 21.81
N HIS A 491 60.20 14.40 20.49
CA HIS A 491 61.50 14.60 19.85
C HIS A 491 61.76 16.02 19.33
N TYR A 492 60.74 16.73 18.88
CA TYR A 492 60.89 18.02 18.19
C TYR A 492 60.25 19.21 18.93
N CYS A 493 59.34 19.00 19.89
CA CYS A 493 58.65 20.10 20.57
C CYS A 493 59.19 20.38 21.97
N LYS A 494 60.40 20.94 22.05
CA LYS A 494 60.79 21.75 23.21
C LYS A 494 60.46 23.25 23.06
N LYS A 495 60.02 23.75 21.88
CA LYS A 495 59.89 25.21 21.68
C LYS A 495 58.80 25.82 20.78
N GLN A 496 57.82 25.10 20.21
CA GLN A 496 56.80 25.78 19.36
C GLN A 496 55.34 25.44 19.67
N LYS A 497 54.61 26.46 20.16
CA LYS A 497 53.19 26.46 20.58
C LYS A 497 52.17 26.27 19.42
N ILE A 498 52.57 26.51 18.17
CA ILE A 498 51.67 26.54 16.99
C ILE A 498 51.20 25.15 16.56
N ILE A 499 52.05 24.12 16.72
CA ILE A 499 51.73 22.75 16.32
C ILE A 499 50.62 22.15 17.20
N ILE A 500 50.59 22.50 18.49
CA ILE A 500 49.55 22.04 19.44
C ILE A 500 48.18 22.60 19.07
N LEU A 501 48.11 23.89 18.69
CA LEU A 501 46.85 24.55 18.29
C LEU A 501 46.32 23.97 16.96
N PHE A 502 47.21 23.62 16.04
CA PHE A 502 46.86 23.01 14.77
C PHE A 502 46.31 21.58 14.93
N ILE A 503 46.97 20.77 15.77
CA ILE A 503 46.50 19.41 16.12
C ILE A 503 45.15 19.48 16.84
N PHE A 504 44.96 20.43 17.75
CA PHE A 504 43.70 20.65 18.46
C PHE A 504 42.55 20.98 17.50
N ASN A 505 42.76 21.89 16.54
CA ASN A 505 41.75 22.26 15.56
C ASN A 505 41.37 21.11 14.61
N ILE A 506 42.33 20.26 14.23
CA ILE A 506 42.06 19.06 13.42
C ILE A 506 41.18 18.07 14.19
N ILE A 507 41.49 17.83 15.47
CA ILE A 507 40.70 16.93 16.32
C ILE A 507 39.29 17.47 16.53
N VAL A 508 39.14 18.78 16.78
CA VAL A 508 37.81 19.42 16.95
C VAL A 508 37.00 19.36 15.66
N ALA A 509 37.58 19.71 14.50
CA ALA A 509 36.91 19.63 13.21
C ALA A 509 36.46 18.20 12.87
N PHE A 510 37.30 17.22 13.19
CA PHE A 510 37.01 15.80 13.00
C PHE A 510 35.84 15.32 13.88
N LEU A 511 35.82 15.73 15.15
CA LEU A 511 34.74 15.39 16.10
C LEU A 511 33.40 16.06 15.74
N THR A 512 33.43 17.27 15.19
CA THR A 512 32.21 17.94 14.69
C THR A 512 31.62 17.26 13.46
N GLY A 513 32.44 16.65 12.60
CA GLY A 513 31.97 15.88 11.43
C GLY A 513 31.25 14.57 11.82
N MET A 514 31.68 13.93 12.91
CA MET A 514 31.05 12.71 13.41
C MET A 514 29.68 12.92 14.09
N TRP A 515 29.36 14.17 14.48
CA TRP A 515 28.09 14.53 15.13
C TRP A 515 26.86 14.40 14.20
N PHE A 516 27.08 14.29 12.88
CA PHE A 516 26.02 14.20 11.88
C PHE A 516 25.56 12.77 11.53
N PHE A 517 26.23 11.73 12.04
CA PHE A 517 25.84 10.33 11.79
C PHE A 517 25.01 9.78 12.95
N ASP A 518 23.73 9.51 12.72
CA ASP A 518 22.75 9.07 13.75
C ASP A 518 22.39 7.58 13.56
N LEU A 519 23.21 6.67 14.10
CA LEU A 519 22.91 5.23 14.17
C LEU A 519 23.02 4.72 15.63
N LEU A 520 22.13 3.79 16.00
CA LEU A 520 21.87 3.33 17.38
C LEU A 520 23.14 2.89 18.17
N ILE A 521 24.15 2.36 17.47
CA ILE A 521 25.43 1.88 18.03
C ILE A 521 26.27 3.05 18.58
N LEU A 522 26.05 4.28 18.12
CA LEU A 522 26.82 5.46 18.52
C LEU A 522 26.49 5.97 19.92
N LYS A 523 25.44 5.49 20.59
CA LYS A 523 25.06 6.01 21.92
C LYS A 523 26.05 5.61 23.02
N THR A 524 26.50 4.35 23.00
CA THR A 524 27.54 3.85 23.92
C THR A 524 28.92 4.43 23.57
N ILE A 525 29.19 4.58 22.27
CA ILE A 525 30.42 5.17 21.74
C ILE A 525 30.51 6.67 22.08
N LYS A 526 29.39 7.40 22.02
CA LYS A 526 29.29 8.81 22.43
C LYS A 526 29.68 8.99 23.90
N ASN A 527 29.26 8.07 24.77
CA ASN A 527 29.63 8.13 26.19
C ASN A 527 31.13 7.84 26.41
N ILE A 528 31.72 6.90 25.67
CA ILE A 528 33.16 6.61 25.73
C ILE A 528 33.99 7.81 25.22
N ILE A 529 33.56 8.44 24.13
CA ILE A 529 34.20 9.63 23.57
C ILE A 529 34.10 10.82 24.55
N ILE A 530 32.95 11.01 25.21
CA ILE A 530 32.80 12.04 26.27
C ILE A 530 33.82 11.79 27.39
N ILE A 531 33.99 10.54 27.83
CA ILE A 531 34.99 10.19 28.86
C ILE A 531 36.41 10.51 28.38
N ILE A 532 36.75 10.18 27.13
CA ILE A 532 38.07 10.48 26.55
C ILE A 532 38.31 12.00 26.47
N ILE A 533 37.30 12.78 26.05
CA ILE A 533 37.36 14.25 26.01
C ILE A 533 37.61 14.81 27.42
N ILE A 534 36.87 14.33 28.41
CA ILE A 534 37.02 14.73 29.83
C ILE A 534 38.45 14.44 30.31
N ILE A 535 39.01 13.27 29.97
CA ILE A 535 40.38 12.89 30.35
C ILE A 535 41.42 13.80 29.66
N ILE A 536 41.29 14.04 28.35
CA ILE A 536 42.21 14.91 27.59
C ILE A 536 42.17 16.35 28.13
N PHE A 537 40.97 16.87 28.42
CA PHE A 537 40.81 18.20 29.00
C PHE A 537 41.39 18.29 30.41
N GLY A 538 41.22 17.24 31.23
CA GLY A 538 41.83 17.11 32.55
C GLY A 538 43.37 17.12 32.48
N CYS A 539 43.97 16.36 31.56
CA CYS A 539 45.41 16.32 31.33
C CYS A 539 45.96 17.67 30.84
N TYR A 540 45.25 18.34 29.93
CA TYR A 540 45.64 19.67 29.42
C TYR A 540 45.55 20.75 30.51
N PHE A 541 44.52 20.69 31.36
CA PHE A 541 44.40 21.57 32.51
C PHE A 541 45.53 21.35 33.52
N MET A 542 45.93 20.10 33.78
CA MET A 542 47.09 19.80 34.63
C MET A 542 48.40 20.33 34.05
N TYR A 543 48.56 20.27 32.71
CA TYR A 543 49.70 20.89 32.03
C TYR A 543 49.74 22.41 32.25
N LEU A 544 48.61 23.10 32.09
CA LEU A 544 48.48 24.53 32.38
C LEU A 544 48.72 24.87 33.86
N MET A 545 48.59 23.91 34.77
CA MET A 545 48.74 24.11 36.21
C MET A 545 50.18 23.93 36.72
N LYS A 546 51.14 23.52 35.88
CA LYS A 546 52.58 23.56 36.20
C LYS A 546 53.07 24.99 36.37
N ASP A 547 54.03 25.19 37.28
CA ASP A 547 54.35 26.46 37.95
C ASP A 547 55.02 27.56 37.07
N GLU A 548 54.89 27.52 35.74
CA GLU A 548 55.55 28.46 34.82
C GLU A 548 54.61 29.45 34.11
N HIS A 549 53.29 29.36 34.30
CA HIS A 549 52.34 30.21 33.57
C HIS A 549 51.91 31.46 34.34
N ASN A 550 52.02 32.63 33.69
CA ASN A 550 51.70 33.94 34.27
C ASN A 550 50.22 34.31 34.01
N ASP A 551 49.65 35.23 34.80
CA ASP A 551 48.20 35.55 34.79
C ASP A 551 47.63 36.01 33.44
N LYS A 552 48.50 36.48 32.55
CA LYS A 552 48.17 36.88 31.19
C LYS A 552 47.85 35.68 30.30
N GLU A 553 48.57 34.58 30.45
CA GLU A 553 48.37 33.35 29.66
C GLU A 553 47.09 32.60 30.08
N TYR A 554 46.75 32.58 31.38
CA TYR A 554 45.47 32.04 31.84
C TYR A 554 44.26 32.80 31.28
N LYS A 555 44.40 34.11 31.09
CA LYS A 555 43.32 34.99 30.60
C LYS A 555 43.10 34.86 29.09
N GLU A 556 44.17 34.63 28.30
CA GLU A 556 44.06 34.34 26.86
C GLU A 556 43.36 32.99 26.57
N VAL A 557 43.59 31.98 27.41
CA VAL A 557 43.03 30.63 27.20
C VAL A 557 41.59 30.51 27.72
N LEU A 558 41.28 31.08 28.89
CA LEU A 558 39.97 30.88 29.54
C LEU A 558 38.96 32.00 29.25
N GLY A 559 39.39 33.12 28.67
CA GLY A 559 38.53 34.23 28.24
C GLY A 559 37.84 35.04 29.37
N ASP A 560 37.77 34.52 30.60
CA ASP A 560 37.10 35.16 31.74
C ASP A 560 37.96 35.19 33.03
N ILE A 561 38.18 36.40 33.55
CA ILE A 561 38.89 36.68 34.81
C ILE A 561 38.26 36.00 36.03
N LYS A 562 36.94 35.79 36.04
CA LYS A 562 36.25 35.08 37.14
C LYS A 562 36.60 33.59 37.15
N LEU A 563 36.71 32.97 35.97
CA LEU A 563 37.17 31.59 35.83
C LEU A 563 38.63 31.44 36.28
N VAL A 564 39.50 32.36 35.89
CA VAL A 564 40.91 32.35 36.32
C VAL A 564 41.03 32.40 37.86
N LYS A 565 40.23 33.24 38.53
CA LYS A 565 40.17 33.30 40.01
C LYS A 565 39.62 32.02 40.65
N LEU A 566 38.64 31.38 40.02
CA LEU A 566 38.06 30.11 40.49
C LEU A 566 39.07 28.95 40.36
N CYS A 567 39.74 28.84 39.22
CA CYS A 567 40.80 27.84 38.99
C CYS A 567 41.95 27.97 39.99
N LYS A 568 42.37 29.20 40.34
CA LYS A 568 43.36 29.46 41.40
C LYS A 568 42.90 28.99 42.78
N LYS A 569 41.64 29.24 43.16
CA LYS A 569 41.08 28.76 44.44
C LYS A 569 41.01 27.24 44.51
N ILE A 570 40.62 26.60 43.41
CA ILE A 570 40.59 25.14 43.28
C ILE A 570 42.03 24.57 43.37
N LYS A 571 43.02 25.21 42.73
CA LYS A 571 44.46 24.83 42.84
C LYS A 571 44.92 24.77 44.31
N ILE A 572 44.57 25.79 45.10
CA ILE A 572 44.97 25.88 46.51
C ILE A 572 44.28 24.81 47.37
N LEU A 573 42.98 24.56 47.14
CA LEU A 573 42.21 23.54 47.85
C LEU A 573 42.73 22.12 47.57
N PHE A 574 43.10 21.82 46.33
CA PHE A 574 43.59 20.50 45.92
C PHE A 574 45.01 20.21 46.41
N ARG A 575 45.91 21.22 46.41
CA ARG A 575 47.25 21.11 47.02
C ARG A 575 47.17 20.80 48.51
N LYS A 576 46.23 21.41 49.25
CA LYS A 576 46.04 21.14 50.69
C LYS A 576 45.63 19.70 51.01
N ARG A 577 45.06 18.94 50.06
CA ARG A 577 44.60 17.56 50.28
C ARG A 577 45.39 16.49 49.50
N ASN A 578 46.50 16.83 48.85
CA ASN A 578 47.31 15.91 48.02
C ASN A 578 46.53 15.22 46.86
N TRP A 579 45.41 15.79 46.44
CA TRP A 579 44.52 15.19 45.43
C TRP A 579 45.04 15.30 43.99
N GLU A 580 46.06 16.13 43.76
CA GLU A 580 46.77 16.23 42.49
C GLU A 580 47.47 14.93 42.05
N LYS A 581 47.57 13.94 42.95
CA LYS A 581 48.13 12.60 42.68
C LYS A 581 47.08 11.48 42.65
N SER A 582 45.79 11.75 42.88
CA SER A 582 44.74 10.73 42.88
C SER A 582 43.89 10.78 41.60
N ILE A 583 43.63 9.60 41.01
CA ILE A 583 42.76 9.45 39.83
C ILE A 583 41.36 10.03 40.11
N VAL A 584 40.86 9.87 41.33
CA VAL A 584 39.58 10.42 41.78
C VAL A 584 39.59 11.96 41.76
N GLY A 585 40.67 12.58 42.21
CA GLY A 585 40.85 14.04 42.14
C GLY A 585 40.86 14.56 40.71
N ILE A 586 41.51 13.83 39.80
CA ILE A 586 41.59 14.15 38.37
C ILE A 586 40.20 14.09 37.71
N ILE A 587 39.42 13.06 38.02
CA ILE A 587 38.06 12.90 37.48
C ILE A 587 37.13 14.01 37.97
N ILE A 588 37.22 14.37 39.26
CA ILE A 588 36.40 15.44 39.85
C ILE A 588 36.73 16.81 39.23
N ILE A 589 38.01 17.12 39.01
CA ILE A 589 38.45 18.36 38.34
C ILE A 589 37.88 18.44 36.93
N ALA A 590 38.00 17.35 36.17
CA ALA A 590 37.55 17.31 34.78
C ALA A 590 36.01 17.45 34.67
N LEU A 591 35.26 16.85 35.59
CA LEU A 591 33.80 17.00 35.70
C LEU A 591 33.37 18.43 36.04
N ILE A 592 34.03 19.08 36.99
CA ILE A 592 33.70 20.46 37.39
C ILE A 592 33.98 21.43 36.23
N ILE A 593 35.10 21.27 35.53
CA ILE A 593 35.45 22.13 34.38
C ILE A 593 34.51 21.88 33.20
N PHE A 594 34.14 20.62 32.95
CA PHE A 594 33.14 20.26 31.94
C PHE A 594 31.79 20.94 32.23
N LEU A 595 31.32 20.89 33.49
CA LEU A 595 30.08 21.56 33.90
C LEU A 595 30.14 23.09 33.79
N ILE A 596 31.32 23.69 34.02
CA ILE A 596 31.54 25.14 33.87
C ILE A 596 31.57 25.57 32.40
N PHE A 597 32.19 24.79 31.51
CA PHE A 597 32.34 25.13 30.09
C PHE A 597 31.08 24.86 29.26
N TYR A 598 30.30 23.84 29.60
CA TYR A 598 29.12 23.44 28.80
C TYR A 598 27.84 24.22 29.12
N ASN A 599 27.96 25.32 29.87
CA ASN A 599 26.94 26.34 30.06
C ASN A 599 25.56 25.79 30.46
N PHE A 600 25.53 24.86 31.44
CA PHE A 600 24.32 24.70 32.22
C PHE A 600 24.13 25.99 33.01
N ASN A 601 22.95 26.60 32.94
CA ASN A 601 22.52 27.81 33.69
C ASN A 601 22.53 27.58 35.23
N LEU A 602 23.63 27.10 35.78
CA LEU A 602 23.84 26.84 37.19
C LEU A 602 24.43 28.09 37.80
N LYS A 603 23.63 28.77 38.64
CA LYS A 603 24.13 29.86 39.48
C LYS A 603 25.36 29.37 40.26
N LEU A 604 26.33 30.26 40.45
CA LEU A 604 27.62 30.00 41.13
C LEU A 604 27.46 29.31 42.51
N GLU A 605 26.31 29.49 43.16
CA GLU A 605 25.94 28.85 44.43
C GLU A 605 25.73 27.34 44.31
N TYR A 606 25.15 26.84 43.21
CA TYR A 606 24.98 25.40 42.98
C TYR A 606 26.31 24.69 42.71
N ILE A 607 27.25 25.37 42.05
CA ILE A 607 28.60 24.86 41.84
C ILE A 607 29.32 24.73 43.19
N LYS A 608 29.19 25.72 44.08
CA LYS A 608 29.73 25.65 45.45
C LYS A 608 29.10 24.52 46.26
N MET A 609 27.79 24.33 46.14
CA MET A 609 27.05 23.27 46.84
C MET A 609 27.48 21.88 46.36
N LEU A 610 27.63 21.69 45.05
CA LEU A 610 28.10 20.43 44.45
C LEU A 610 29.55 20.13 44.83
N ILE A 611 30.41 21.16 44.86
CA ILE A 611 31.79 21.04 45.35
C ILE A 611 31.81 20.60 46.82
N ASN A 612 30.98 21.19 47.67
CA ASN A 612 30.91 20.79 49.09
C ASN A 612 30.35 19.37 49.27
N LEU A 613 29.39 18.94 48.45
CA LEU A 613 28.82 17.58 48.47
C LEU A 613 29.80 16.51 47.98
N LEU A 614 30.72 16.87 47.07
CA LEU A 614 31.80 16.01 46.60
C LEU A 614 33.02 16.02 47.55
N LEU A 615 33.09 16.99 48.46
CA LEU A 615 34.15 17.12 49.47
C LEU A 615 33.82 16.42 50.80
N GLN A 616 32.53 16.26 51.10
CA GLN A 616 32.00 15.31 52.10
C GLN A 616 32.09 13.89 51.55
#